data_AF-I4EHM5-F1
#
_entry.id   AF-I4EHM5-F1
#
_cell.length_a   1.000
_cell.length_b   1.000
_cell.length_c   1.000
_cell.angle_alpha   90.00
_cell.angle_beta   90.00
_cell.angle_gamma   90.00
#
_symmetry.space_group_name_H-M   'P 1'
#
loop_
_entity.id
_entity.type
_entity.pdbx_description
1 polymer ?
#
loop_
_entity_poly.entity_id
_entity_poly.type
_entity_poly.pdbx_seq_one_letter_code
_entity_poly.pdbx_strand_id
1 'polypeptide(L)'
;MASEDLLYIWLDADPLVQPPDVVIEDTPGVSDIQLVARAIAEGRLGRLLPPKIAISTHERPNFNGYRKLDVARLLQEYQIANRRRFEIFPTDPS
;
A
#
# COMPACT_ATOMS: atom_id res chain seq x y z
N MET A 1 2.98 23.77 -5.18
CA MET A 1 3.86 23.00 -6.08
C MET A 1 3.24 21.63 -6.21
N ALA A 2 2.75 21.31 -7.39
CA ALA A 2 1.93 20.16 -7.68
C ALA A 2 2.74 18.87 -7.51
N SER A 3 2.34 18.04 -6.53
CA SER A 3 2.75 16.65 -6.42
C SER A 3 1.81 15.79 -7.27
N GLU A 4 1.70 16.10 -8.57
CA GLU A 4 0.66 15.55 -9.45
C GLU A 4 1.03 14.21 -10.11
N ASP A 5 2.29 13.75 -9.97
CA ASP A 5 2.77 12.56 -10.69
C ASP A 5 3.33 11.46 -9.77
N LEU A 6 3.08 11.52 -8.46
CA LEU A 6 3.61 10.54 -7.50
C LEU A 6 2.54 10.04 -6.54
N LEU A 7 2.55 8.73 -6.31
CA LEU A 7 1.80 8.05 -5.27
C LEU A 7 2.75 7.59 -4.17
N TYR A 8 2.52 8.09 -2.97
CA TYR A 8 3.24 7.77 -1.75
C TYR A 8 2.52 6.67 -0.98
N ILE A 9 3.27 5.68 -0.52
CA ILE A 9 2.75 4.46 0.08
C ILE A 9 3.44 4.24 1.43
N TRP A 10 2.63 4.02 2.47
CA TRP A 10 3.06 3.59 3.79
C TRP A 10 2.57 2.18 4.01
N LEU A 11 3.48 1.28 4.38
CA LEU A 11 3.19 -0.12 4.61
C LEU A 11 2.59 -0.27 6.01
N ASP A 12 3.34 0.02 7.06
CA ASP A 12 2.91 -0.16 8.45
C ASP A 12 3.02 1.15 9.27
N ALA A 13 3.62 2.18 8.67
CA ALA A 13 3.85 3.47 9.30
C ALA A 13 2.62 4.39 9.24
N ASP A 14 2.51 5.32 10.20
CA ASP A 14 1.47 6.35 10.23
C ASP A 14 1.81 7.49 9.24
N PRO A 15 0.99 7.75 8.21
CA PRO A 15 1.23 8.81 7.21
C PRO A 15 1.30 10.22 7.78
N LEU A 16 0.80 10.44 9.00
CA LEU A 16 0.79 11.76 9.63
C LEU A 16 2.09 12.10 10.36
N VAL A 17 2.93 11.10 10.61
CA VAL A 17 4.11 11.23 11.48
C VAL A 17 5.38 10.76 10.79
N GLN A 18 5.27 9.78 9.90
CA GLN A 18 6.41 9.13 9.27
C GLN A 18 6.46 9.37 7.76
N PRO A 19 7.66 9.38 7.15
CA PRO A 19 7.79 9.43 5.69
C PRO A 19 7.26 8.14 5.04
N PRO A 20 6.92 8.18 3.74
CA PRO A 20 6.46 7.01 3.00
C PRO A 20 7.57 5.97 2.83
N ASP A 21 7.19 4.69 2.86
CA ASP A 21 8.09 3.56 2.64
C ASP A 21 8.43 3.40 1.15
N VAL A 22 7.44 3.64 0.28
CA VAL A 22 7.55 3.46 -1.15
C VAL A 22 6.91 4.64 -1.87
N VAL A 23 7.55 5.08 -2.94
CA VAL A 23 7.00 6.09 -3.86
C VAL A 23 6.97 5.47 -5.25
N ILE A 24 5.81 5.57 -5.92
CA ILE A 24 5.63 5.13 -7.30
C ILE A 24 5.10 6.30 -8.14
N GLU A 25 5.30 6.23 -9.46
CA GLU A 25 4.76 7.20 -10.38
C GLU A 25 3.23 7.07 -10.46
N ASP A 26 2.54 8.20 -10.37
CA ASP A 26 1.12 8.30 -10.68
C ASP A 26 0.96 8.38 -12.20
N THR A 27 0.25 7.41 -12.77
CA THR A 27 0.07 7.31 -14.22
C THR A 27 -1.32 7.82 -14.60
N PRO A 28 -1.44 8.88 -15.41
CA PRO A 28 -2.73 9.41 -15.80
C PRO A 28 -3.67 8.36 -16.39
N GLY A 29 -4.89 8.30 -15.88
CA GLY A 29 -5.91 7.34 -16.34
C GLY A 29 -5.81 5.94 -15.71
N VAL A 30 -4.83 5.69 -14.85
CA VAL A 30 -4.72 4.46 -14.05
C VAL A 30 -5.12 4.77 -12.62
N SER A 31 -6.00 3.97 -12.03
CA SER A 31 -6.39 4.20 -10.63
C SER A 31 -5.24 3.88 -9.67
N ASP A 32 -5.15 4.59 -8.55
CA ASP A 32 -4.09 4.33 -7.56
C ASP A 32 -4.15 2.89 -7.02
N ILE A 33 -5.34 2.28 -6.96
CA ILE A 33 -5.51 0.88 -6.58
C ILE A 33 -4.81 -0.05 -7.59
N GLN A 34 -4.97 0.21 -8.89
CA GLN A 34 -4.28 -0.54 -9.94
C GLN A 34 -2.77 -0.34 -9.90
N LEU A 35 -2.31 0.89 -9.62
CA LEU A 35 -0.88 1.19 -9.48
C LEU A 35 -0.27 0.41 -8.31
N VAL A 36 -0.94 0.39 -7.17
CA VAL A 36 -0.51 -0.38 -5.99
C VAL A 36 -0.54 -1.88 -6.27
N ALA A 37 -1.61 -2.40 -6.88
CA ALA A 37 -1.72 -3.81 -7.25
C ALA A 37 -0.57 -4.24 -8.18
N ARG A 38 -0.25 -3.41 -9.18
CA ARG A 38 0.88 -3.64 -10.08
C ARG A 38 2.21 -3.63 -9.32
N ALA A 39 2.43 -2.64 -8.46
CA ALA A 39 3.66 -2.54 -7.67
C ALA A 39 3.86 -3.73 -6.73
N ILE A 40 2.76 -4.27 -6.16
CA ILE A 40 2.77 -5.52 -5.40
C ILE A 40 3.16 -6.71 -6.28
N ALA A 41 2.53 -6.85 -7.45
CA ALA A 41 2.81 -7.96 -8.37
C ALA A 41 4.26 -7.94 -8.89
N GLU A 42 4.83 -6.75 -9.07
CA GLU A 42 6.24 -6.53 -9.43
C GLU A 42 7.20 -6.73 -8.25
N GLY A 43 6.70 -6.95 -7.03
CA GLY A 43 7.51 -7.13 -5.83
C GLY A 43 8.16 -5.85 -5.28
N ARG A 44 7.70 -4.67 -5.74
CA ARG A 44 8.27 -3.36 -5.35
C ARG A 44 7.97 -2.96 -3.91
N LEU A 45 6.89 -3.49 -3.33
CA LEU A 45 6.51 -3.24 -1.92
C LEU A 45 7.13 -4.27 -0.96
N GLY A 46 8.07 -5.08 -1.44
CA GLY A 46 8.67 -6.16 -0.67
C GLY A 46 7.81 -7.42 -0.65
N ARG A 47 8.30 -8.43 0.08
CA ARG A 47 7.74 -9.79 0.07
C ARG A 47 6.70 -10.05 1.16
N LEU A 48 6.80 -9.32 2.27
CA LEU A 48 5.86 -9.42 3.40
C LEU A 48 5.07 -8.12 3.43
N LEU A 49 3.78 -8.22 3.10
CA LEU A 49 2.89 -7.06 3.09
C LEU A 49 2.05 -7.06 4.36
N PRO A 50 1.89 -5.90 5.00
CA PRO A 50 0.97 -5.76 6.13
C PRO A 50 -0.47 -5.95 5.66
N PRO A 51 -1.42 -6.20 6.58
CA PRO A 51 -2.83 -6.39 6.22
C PRO A 51 -3.47 -5.13 5.61
N LYS A 52 -2.95 -3.95 5.95
CA LYS A 52 -3.40 -2.66 5.42
C LYS A 52 -2.21 -1.83 5.00
N ILE A 53 -2.38 -1.07 3.93
CA ILE A 53 -1.40 -0.10 3.44
C ILE A 53 -2.10 1.26 3.28
N ALA A 54 -1.41 2.34 3.59
CA ALA A 54 -1.93 3.69 3.37
C ALA A 54 -1.31 4.29 2.11
N ILE A 55 -2.11 5.06 1.37
CA ILE A 55 -1.66 5.74 0.16
C ILE A 55 -2.15 7.19 0.12
N SER A 56 -1.34 8.04 -0.51
CA SER A 56 -1.65 9.44 -0.76
C SER A 56 -0.91 9.95 -2.00
N THR A 57 -1.46 10.96 -2.68
CA THR A 57 -0.77 11.75 -3.72
C THR A 57 0.09 12.88 -3.12
N HIS A 58 0.14 12.99 -1.79
CA HIS A 58 0.96 13.95 -1.06
C HIS A 58 1.94 13.21 -0.15
N GLU A 59 3.20 13.66 -0.13
CA GLU A 59 4.23 13.11 0.75
C GLU A 59 3.90 13.35 2.24
N ARG A 60 3.21 14.45 2.53
CA ARG A 60 2.76 14.83 3.88
C ARG A 60 1.26 15.07 3.87
N PRO A 61 0.45 13.99 3.90
CA PRO A 61 -1.00 14.14 3.90
C PRO A 61 -1.49 14.74 5.22
N ASN A 62 -2.65 15.39 5.18
CA ASN A 62 -3.42 15.71 6.38
C ASN A 62 -4.31 14.50 6.76
N PHE A 63 -5.07 14.61 7.85
CA PHE A 63 -5.95 13.54 8.36
C PHE A 63 -6.94 12.97 7.32
N ASN A 64 -7.33 13.75 6.30
CA ASN A 64 -8.24 13.32 5.24
C ASN A 64 -7.51 13.13 3.89
N GLY A 65 -6.19 13.31 3.86
CA GLY A 65 -5.37 13.34 2.64
C GLY A 65 -4.78 11.99 2.27
N TYR A 66 -5.13 10.90 2.97
CA TYR A 66 -4.69 9.55 2.66
C TYR A 66 -5.85 8.56 2.83
N ARG A 67 -5.75 7.41 2.19
CA ARG A 67 -6.69 6.30 2.37
C ARG A 67 -5.97 5.00 2.68
N LYS A 68 -6.63 4.12 3.42
CA LYS A 68 -6.12 2.78 3.74
C LYS A 68 -6.76 1.75 2.82
N LEU A 69 -5.93 0.89 2.22
CA LEU A 69 -6.33 -0.23 1.40
C LEU A 69 -6.17 -1.53 2.20
N ASP A 70 -7.13 -2.44 2.04
CA ASP A 70 -7.03 -3.81 2.54
C ASP A 70 -6.25 -4.67 1.54
N VAL A 71 -5.11 -5.20 1.97
CA VAL A 71 -4.21 -5.94 1.08
C VAL A 71 -4.80 -7.30 0.70
N ALA A 72 -5.52 -7.98 1.59
CA ALA A 72 -6.10 -9.27 1.28
C ALA A 72 -7.17 -9.14 0.18
N ARG A 73 -8.02 -8.11 0.27
CA ARG A 73 -9.01 -7.79 -0.76
C ARG A 73 -8.33 -7.43 -2.08
N LEU A 74 -7.29 -6.60 -2.04
CA LEU A 74 -6.55 -6.18 -3.23
C LEU A 74 -5.94 -7.37 -3.98
N LEU A 75 -5.27 -8.26 -3.27
CA LEU A 75 -4.64 -9.45 -3.86
C LEU A 75 -5.67 -10.37 -4.53
N GLN A 76 -6.84 -10.53 -3.89
CA GLN A 76 -7.93 -11.33 -4.43
C GLN A 76 -8.51 -10.70 -5.71
N GLU A 77 -8.81 -9.40 -5.68
CA GLU A 77 -9.44 -8.68 -6.80
C GLU A 77 -8.55 -8.66 -8.05
N TYR A 78 -7.25 -8.49 -7.86
CA TYR A 78 -6.27 -8.43 -8.96
C TYR A 78 -5.63 -9.78 -9.28
N GLN A 79 -6.11 -10.88 -8.69
CA GLN A 79 -5.60 -12.24 -8.87
C GLN A 79 -4.07 -12.34 -8.69
N ILE A 80 -3.51 -11.53 -7.80
CA ILE A 80 -2.07 -11.51 -7.56
C ILE A 80 -1.70 -12.77 -6.80
N ALA A 81 -0.86 -13.60 -7.42
CA ALA A 81 -0.31 -14.80 -6.83
C ALA A 81 0.68 -14.45 -5.70
N ASN A 82 0.16 -13.99 -4.57
CA ASN A 82 1.00 -13.71 -3.42
C ASN A 82 1.33 -15.04 -2.75
N ARG A 83 2.62 -15.34 -2.58
CA ARG A 83 3.05 -16.47 -1.74
C ARG A 83 2.71 -16.10 -0.29
N ARG A 84 1.45 -16.35 0.08
CA ARG A 84 0.90 -16.23 1.42
C ARG A 84 1.84 -16.91 2.42
N ARG A 85 2.69 -16.14 3.09
CA ARG A 85 2.96 -16.38 4.50
C ARG A 85 2.15 -15.36 5.26
N PHE A 86 0.83 -15.61 5.33
CA PHE A 86 0.13 -15.29 6.55
C PHE A 86 0.78 -16.18 7.61
N GLU A 87 1.77 -15.67 8.33
CA GLU A 87 1.98 -16.18 9.69
C GLU A 87 0.76 -15.72 10.47
N ILE A 88 -0.30 -16.52 10.38
CA ILE A 88 -1.34 -16.54 11.40
C ILE A 88 -0.59 -17.02 12.63
N PHE A 89 -0.14 -16.09 13.48
CA PHE A 89 0.26 -16.48 14.83
C PHE A 89 -0.94 -17.21 15.41
N PRO A 90 -0.84 -18.51 15.78
CA PRO A 90 -1.86 -19.07 16.64
C PRO A 90 -1.85 -18.19 17.89
N THR A 91 -3.00 -17.57 18.17
CA THR A 91 -3.25 -17.01 19.49
C THR A 91 -3.06 -18.16 20.47
N ASP A 92 -1.92 -18.20 21.14
CA ASP A 92 -1.64 -19.18 22.17
C ASP A 92 -2.60 -18.90 23.34
N PRO A 93 -3.45 -19.85 23.74
CA PRO A 93 -4.21 -19.72 24.97
C PRO A 93 -3.31 -20.15 26.13
N SER A 94 -2.73 -19.17 26.84
CA SER A 94 -2.23 -19.36 28.20
C SER A 94 -3.15 -18.68 29.21
#